data_AF-A0A7U9SUP4-F1
#
_entry.id   AF-A0A7U9SUP4-F1
#
_cell.length_a   1.000
_cell.length_b   1.000
_cell.length_c   1.000
_cell.angle_alpha   90.00
_cell.angle_beta   90.00
_cell.angle_gamma   90.00
#
_symmetry.space_group_name_H-M   'P 1'
#
loop_
_entity.id
_entity.type
_entity.pdbx_description
1 polymer ?
#
loop_
_entity_poly.entity_id
_entity_poly.type
_entity_poly.pdbx_seq_one_letter_code
_entity_poly.pdbx_strand_id
1 'polypeptide(L)' 'MRDVLESIRDFFERDWTPAEKVLVILCCVLLGVVKGFCLAPIKRGISCGNNNGNSYMQTEDGYWSEAEE' A
#
# COMPACT_ATOMS: atom_id res chain seq x y z
N MET A 1 13.55 -7.32 -21.70
CA MET A 1 12.44 -8.18 -21.21
C MET A 1 12.92 -9.60 -20.91
N ARG A 2 13.70 -10.23 -21.79
CA ARG A 2 14.28 -11.55 -21.53
C ARG A 2 15.23 -11.53 -20.32
N ASP A 3 16.07 -10.51 -20.20
CA ASP A 3 17.03 -10.38 -19.08
C ASP A 3 16.32 -10.22 -17.71
N VAL A 4 15.16 -9.56 -17.71
CA VAL A 4 14.34 -9.37 -16.52
C VAL A 4 13.70 -10.70 -16.11
N LEU A 5 13.24 -11.50 -17.08
CA LEU A 5 12.68 -12.83 -16.82
C LEU A 5 13.74 -13.80 -16.30
N GLU A 6 14.95 -13.77 -16.84
CA GLU A 6 16.09 -14.54 -16.32
C GLU A 6 16.42 -14.13 -14.89
N SER A 7 16.49 -12.83 -14.60
CA SER A 7 16.74 -12.34 -13.24
C SER A 7 15.67 -12.78 -12.25
N ILE A 8 14.39 -12.79 -12.66
CA ILE A 8 13.29 -13.28 -11.84
C ILE A 8 13.42 -14.79 -11.62
N ARG A 9 13.79 -15.55 -12.65
CA ARG A 9 13.98 -16.99 -12.55
C ARG A 9 15.10 -17.33 -11.57
N ASP A 10 16.25 -16.69 -11.72
CA ASP A 10 17.41 -16.86 -10.83
C ASP A 10 17.07 -16.50 -9.38
N PHE A 11 16.24 -15.47 -9.17
CA PHE A 11 15.76 -15.09 -7.84
C PHE A 11 14.93 -16.21 -7.17
N PHE A 12 14.08 -16.91 -7.93
CA PHE A 12 13.27 -18.02 -7.42
C PHE A 12 14.06 -19.32 -7.28
N GLU A 13 15.04 -19.59 -8.15
CA GLU A 13 15.87 -20.80 -8.14
C GLU A 13 16.97 -20.76 -7.07
N ARG A 14 17.34 -19.57 -6.57
CA ARG A 14 18.33 -19.41 -5.50
C ARG A 14 17.90 -20.13 -4.23
N ASP A 15 18.83 -20.76 -3.52
CA ASP A 15 18.58 -21.26 -2.17
C ASP A 15 18.42 -20.12 -1.16
N TRP A 16 17.29 -20.13 -0.46
CA TRP A 16 16.93 -19.10 0.53
C TRP A 16 17.12 -19.63 1.95
N THR A 17 17.80 -18.86 2.79
CA THR A 17 17.79 -19.11 4.24
C THR A 17 16.39 -18.88 4.82
N PRO A 18 16.05 -19.48 5.97
CA PRO A 18 14.75 -19.27 6.62
C PRO A 18 14.42 -17.80 6.86
N ALA A 19 15.41 -16.99 7.25
CA ALA A 19 15.24 -15.56 7.49
C ALA A 19 14.88 -14.79 6.21
N GLU A 20 15.57 -15.07 5.10
CA GLU A 20 15.28 -14.41 3.83
C GLU A 20 13.90 -14.78 3.29
N LYS A 21 13.44 -16.03 3.48
CA LYS A 21 12.08 -16.45 3.12
C LYS A 21 11.02 -15.63 3.87
N VAL A 22 11.21 -15.44 5.18
CA VAL A 22 10.32 -14.62 6.02
C VAL A 22 10.30 -13.18 5.51
N LEU A 23 11.45 -12.63 5.16
CA LEU A 23 11.59 -11.25 4.70
C LEU A 23 10.88 -11.04 3.35
N VAL A 24 10.98 -11.99 2.42
CA VAL A 24 10.24 -11.94 1.14
C VAL A 24 8.73 -11.99 1.37
N ILE A 25 8.25 -12.90 2.23
CA ILE A 25 6.82 -12.99 2.57
C ILE A 25 6.32 -11.67 3.18
N LEU A 26 7.09 -11.11 4.12
CA LEU A 26 6.78 -9.82 4.74
C LEU A 26 6.70 -8.69 3.69
N CYS A 27 7.67 -8.63 2.77
CA CYS A 27 7.65 -7.67 1.67
C CYS A 27 6.38 -7.83 0.81
N CYS A 28 5.99 -9.05 0.45
CA CYS A 28 4.76 -9.29 -0.31
C CYS A 28 3.51 -8.81 0.45
N VAL A 29 3.43 -9.06 1.75
CA VAL A 29 2.32 -8.59 2.59
C VAL A 29 2.26 -7.06 2.63
N LEU A 30 3.40 -6.40 2.89
CA LEU A 30 3.48 -4.94 2.94
C LEU A 30 3.11 -4.29 1.60
N LEU A 31 3.58 -4.86 0.48
CA LEU A 31 3.19 -4.41 -0.86
C LEU A 31 1.69 -4.56 -1.08
N GLY A 32 1.08 -5.67 -0.63
CA GLY A 32 -0.35 -5.89 -0.67
C GLY A 32 -1.13 -4.86 0.15
N VAL A 33 -0.64 -4.52 1.35
CA VAL A 33 -1.22 -3.49 2.22
C VAL A 33 -1.16 -2.12 1.54
N VAL A 34 0.01 -1.70 1.04
CA VAL A 34 0.18 -0.42 0.32
C VAL A 34 -0.74 -0.36 -0.90
N LYS A 35 -0.77 -1.40 -1.73
CA LYS A 35 -1.69 -1.50 -2.87
C LYS A 35 -3.14 -1.41 -2.44
N GLY A 36 -3.52 -2.09 -1.37
CA GLY A 36 -4.86 -2.05 -0.80
C GLY A 36 -5.26 -0.63 -0.40
N PHE A 37 -4.38 0.09 0.30
CA PHE A 37 -4.58 1.50 0.66
C PHE A 37 -4.62 2.44 -0.55
N CYS A 38 -3.81 2.21 -1.58
CA CYS A 38 -3.88 3.01 -2.81
C CYS A 38 -5.19 2.78 -3.58
N LEU A 39 -5.76 1.57 -3.52
CA LEU A 39 -6.99 1.19 -4.22
C LEU A 39 -8.26 1.48 -3.41
N ALA A 40 -8.15 1.61 -2.08
CA ALA A 40 -9.19 1.99 -1.14
C ALA A 40 -9.97 3.27 -1.56
N PRO A 41 -9.32 4.42 -1.85
CA PRO A 41 -10.04 5.65 -2.22
C PRO A 41 -10.78 5.52 -3.56
N ILE A 42 -10.25 4.74 -4.51
CA ILE A 42 -10.88 4.49 -5.82
C ILE A 42 -12.20 3.73 -5.66
N LYS A 43 -12.34 2.92 -4.60
CA LYS A 43 -13.56 2.17 -4.26
C LYS A 43 -14.47 2.88 -3.25
N ARG A 44 -14.25 4.16 -2.94
CA ARG A 44 -14.98 4.91 -1.89
C ARG A 44 -14.97 4.21 -0.51
N GLY A 45 -13.92 3.45 -0.19
CA GLY A 45 -13.89 2.61 1.01
C GLY A 45 -12.57 2.68 1.77
N ILE A 46 -12.69 2.72 3.10
CA ILE A 46 -11.67 2.70 4.17
C ILE A 46 -10.92 4.02 4.37
N SER A 47 -11.56 4.89 5.16
CA SER A 47 -10.86 5.81 6.06
C SER A 47 -10.22 4.99 7.17
N CYS A 48 -8.89 4.85 7.17
CA CYS A 48 -8.17 4.45 8.37
C CYS A 48 -8.13 5.69 9.25
N GLY A 49 -9.03 5.74 10.25
CA GLY A 49 -9.23 6.89 11.13
C GLY A 49 -7.90 7.51 11.55
N ASN A 50 -7.64 8.70 11.01
CA ASN A 50 -6.53 9.53 11.46
C ASN A 50 -7.02 10.26 12.70
N ASN A 51 -6.59 9.84 13.89
CA ASN A 51 -6.85 10.58 15.13
C ASN A 51 -5.84 11.73 15.32
N ASN A 52 -5.26 12.23 14.22
CA ASN A 52 -4.68 13.54 14.20
C ASN A 52 -5.88 14.51 14.29
N GLY A 53 -5.96 15.35 15.32
CA GLY A 53 -7.09 16.22 15.66
C GLY A 53 -7.41 17.32 14.63
N ASN A 54 -7.16 17.04 13.35
CA ASN A 54 -7.41 17.85 12.20
C ASN A 54 -8.88 17.73 11.81
N SER A 55 -9.71 18.63 12.33
CA SER A 55 -11.15 18.71 12.05
C SER A 55 -11.43 19.35 10.70
N TYR A 56 -11.03 18.73 9.59
CA TYR A 56 -11.61 19.10 8.29
C TYR A 56 -12.86 18.26 8.07
N MET A 57 -14.00 18.93 8.14
CA MET A 57 -15.31 18.34 7.92
C MET A 57 -15.43 18.00 6.44
N GLN A 58 -15.30 16.73 6.09
CA GLN A 58 -15.48 16.26 4.72
C GLN A 58 -16.98 16.29 4.42
N THR A 59 -17.45 17.32 3.73
CA THR A 59 -18.80 17.28 3.14
C THR A 59 -18.82 16.20 2.06
N GLU A 60 -19.94 15.47 1.94
CA GLU A 60 -20.11 14.26 1.11
C GLU A 60 -19.75 14.43 -0.38
N ASP A 61 -19.53 15.67 -0.82
CA ASP A 61 -19.26 16.06 -2.21
C ASP A 61 -17.77 16.32 -2.52
N GLY A 62 -16.85 16.09 -1.57
CA GLY A 62 -15.41 16.16 -1.81
C GLY A 62 -14.85 17.57 -2.07
N TYR A 63 -15.62 18.61 -1.75
CA TYR A 63 -15.15 19.99 -1.80
C TYR A 63 -14.51 20.39 -0.47
N TRP A 64 -13.30 20.95 -0.51
CA TRP A 64 -12.66 21.53 0.66
C TRP A 64 -13.40 22.82 1.01
N SER A 65 -14.18 22.82 2.09
CA SER A 65 -14.63 24.08 2.69
C SER A 65 -13.41 24.69 3.38
N GLU A 66 -12.86 25.77 2.82
CA GLU A 66 -11.94 26.63 3.56
C GLU A 66 -12.69 27.12 4.80
N ALA A 67 -12.15 26.82 5.98
CA ALA A 67 -12.73 27.27 7.23
C ALA A 67 -12.63 28.80 7.27
N GLU A 68 -13.74 29.51 7.06
CA GLU A 68 -13.85 30.89 7.50
C GLU A 68 -14.00 30.91 9.04
N GLU A 69 -13.07 31.65 9.63
CA GLU A 69 -12.79 32.03 11.03
C GLU A 69 -13.85 31.77 12.12
#